data_AF-A0A1T4SJN0-F1
#
_entry.id   AF-A0A1T4SJN0-F1
#
_cell.length_a   1.000
_cell.length_b   1.000
_cell.length_c   1.000
_cell.angle_alpha   90.00
_cell.angle_beta   90.00
_cell.angle_gamma   90.00
#
_symmetry.space_group_name_H-M   'P 1'
#
loop_
_entity.id
_entity.type
_entity.pdbx_description
1 polymer ?
#
loop_
_entity_poly.entity_id
_entity_poly.type
_entity_poly.pdbx_seq_one_letter_code
_entity_poly.pdbx_strand_id
1 'polypeptide(L)'
;MTSCTRNPAALAGADGADVEAVGKAIDTLDDSAPRLSPQAKWNCSNPKAMWAHAALRSALRKGLIERGPCEVCGAVHGEDDAVIHGHHEDYEKPLAVRWLCRLHHRQLHAADRDREVA
;
A
#
# COMPACT_ATOMS: atom_id res chain seq x y z
N MET A 1 4.33 -11.57 -10.52
CA MET A 1 4.04 -10.85 -9.26
C MET A 1 5.14 -11.22 -8.29
N THR A 2 6.19 -10.41 -8.19
CA THR A 2 7.35 -10.72 -7.33
C THR A 2 6.91 -10.56 -5.88
N SER A 3 6.50 -11.67 -5.29
CA SER A 3 6.12 -11.78 -3.90
C SER A 3 7.32 -11.35 -3.06
N CYS A 4 7.15 -10.34 -2.22
CA CYS A 4 8.09 -10.06 -1.14
C CYS A 4 7.92 -11.23 -0.15
N THR A 5 8.54 -12.37 -0.43
CA THR A 5 8.66 -13.45 0.54
C THR A 5 9.55 -12.90 1.64
N ARG A 6 8.91 -12.33 2.66
CA ARG A 6 9.52 -12.14 3.96
C ARG A 6 9.87 -13.56 4.42
N ASN A 7 11.13 -13.95 4.25
CA ASN A 7 11.63 -15.25 4.71
C ASN A 7 11.45 -15.29 6.23
N PRO A 8 10.57 -16.13 6.80
CA PRO A 8 10.30 -16.12 8.23
C PRO A 8 11.40 -16.82 9.05
N ALA A 9 12.49 -17.28 8.44
CA ALA A 9 13.53 -18.05 9.12
C ALA A 9 14.50 -17.22 10.00
N ALA A 10 14.39 -15.89 10.08
CA ALA A 10 15.33 -15.04 10.80
C ALA A 10 14.84 -14.57 12.19
N LEU A 11 13.97 -15.34 12.85
CA LEU A 11 13.49 -15.06 14.21
C LEU A 11 13.69 -16.28 15.10
N ALA A 12 14.94 -16.73 15.25
CA ALA A 12 15.32 -17.69 16.27
C ALA A 12 16.69 -17.31 16.85
N GLY A 13 16.68 -16.83 18.10
CA GLY A 13 17.80 -16.86 19.03
C GLY A 13 18.93 -15.85 18.81
N ALA A 14 18.97 -14.81 19.64
CA ALA A 14 20.21 -14.12 19.97
C ALA A 14 20.14 -13.65 21.42
N ASP A 15 20.41 -14.59 22.34
CA ASP A 15 20.89 -14.26 23.67
C ASP A 15 22.30 -13.68 23.53
N GLY A 16 22.48 -12.43 23.98
CA GLY A 16 23.74 -11.76 24.33
C GLY A 16 24.98 -11.97 23.45
N ALA A 17 25.34 -10.96 22.65
CA ALA A 17 26.73 -10.69 22.28
C ALA A 17 26.93 -9.21 21.86
N ASP A 18 27.79 -8.53 22.62
CA ASP A 18 28.71 -7.42 22.29
C ASP A 18 28.29 -6.36 21.26
N VAL A 19 28.10 -5.12 21.76
CA VAL A 19 27.71 -3.91 21.01
C VAL A 19 28.81 -3.29 20.14
N GLU A 20 29.91 -3.98 19.86
CA GLU A 20 31.09 -3.41 19.18
C GLU A 20 31.37 -3.96 17.77
N ALA A 21 30.34 -4.49 17.09
CA ALA A 21 30.42 -4.92 15.68
C ALA A 21 29.30 -4.38 14.79
N VAL A 22 28.61 -3.31 15.20
CA VAL A 22 27.65 -2.58 14.35
C VAL A 22 28.43 -1.60 13.47
N GLY A 23 29.22 -2.12 12.53
CA GLY A 23 30.03 -1.27 11.66
C GLY A 23 30.56 -1.92 10.38
N LYS A 24 30.41 -3.23 10.18
CA LYS A 24 30.97 -3.89 9.00
C LYS A 24 30.14 -5.09 8.54
N ALA A 25 28.94 -4.80 8.05
CA ALA A 25 28.10 -5.79 7.36
C ALA A 25 27.39 -5.19 6.13
N ILE A 26 28.06 -4.27 5.41
CA ILE A 26 27.53 -3.73 4.13
C ILE A 26 28.39 -4.10 2.90
N ASP A 27 29.50 -4.82 3.07
CA ASP A 27 30.48 -5.05 1.99
C ASP A 27 30.40 -6.42 1.29
N THR A 28 29.29 -7.15 1.40
CA THR A 28 29.00 -8.29 0.49
C THR A 28 27.50 -8.46 0.28
N LEU A 29 26.86 -7.51 -0.41
CA LEU A 29 25.55 -7.74 -1.00
C LEU A 29 25.75 -7.93 -2.51
N ASP A 30 25.48 -9.14 -2.97
CA ASP A 30 25.46 -9.56 -4.36
C ASP A 30 24.76 -8.53 -5.28
N ASP A 31 25.54 -7.91 -6.17
CA ASP A 31 25.08 -6.94 -7.20
C ASP A 31 24.09 -7.55 -8.22
N SER A 32 23.87 -8.86 -8.17
CA SER A 32 22.96 -9.60 -9.05
C SER A 32 21.49 -9.59 -8.58
N ALA A 33 21.21 -9.07 -7.37
CA ALA A 33 19.86 -8.98 -6.86
C ALA A 33 19.00 -8.05 -7.76
N PRO A 34 17.84 -8.50 -8.28
CA PRO A 34 17.04 -7.69 -9.18
C PRO A 34 16.56 -6.44 -8.44
N ARG A 35 16.84 -5.26 -9.02
CA ARG A 35 16.36 -3.99 -8.48
C ARG A 35 14.85 -4.08 -8.28
N LEU A 36 14.41 -4.05 -7.01
CA LEU A 36 13.00 -4.04 -6.69
C LEU A 36 12.33 -2.85 -7.38
N SER A 37 11.22 -3.09 -8.07
CA SER A 37 10.44 -2.01 -8.66
C SER A 37 9.99 -1.03 -7.56
N PRO A 38 9.79 0.27 -7.87
CA PRO A 38 9.27 1.22 -6.88
C PRO A 38 7.98 0.73 -6.21
N GLN A 39 7.13 0.04 -6.96
CA GLN A 39 5.92 -0.58 -6.43
C GLN A 39 6.23 -1.72 -5.45
N ALA A 40 7.19 -2.59 -5.75
CA ALA A 40 7.60 -3.64 -4.84
C ALA A 40 8.18 -3.05 -3.54
N LYS A 41 9.04 -2.02 -3.64
CA LYS A 41 9.57 -1.29 -2.48
C LYS A 41 8.45 -0.69 -1.62
N TRP A 42 7.46 -0.04 -2.24
CA TRP A 42 6.31 0.52 -1.53
C TRP A 42 5.47 -0.57 -0.85
N ASN A 43 5.20 -1.69 -1.54
CA ASN A 43 4.45 -2.81 -0.97
C ASN A 43 5.14 -3.39 0.28
N CYS A 44 6.47 -3.58 0.24
CA CYS A 44 7.20 -4.16 1.38
C CYS A 44 7.34 -3.15 2.55
N SER A 45 7.40 -1.85 2.24
CA SER A 45 7.50 -0.78 3.26
C SER A 45 6.15 -0.40 3.87
N ASN A 46 5.03 -0.72 3.22
CA ASN A 46 3.68 -0.35 3.65
C ASN A 46 2.78 -1.59 3.85
N PRO A 47 3.11 -2.49 4.80
CA PRO A 47 2.33 -3.70 5.03
C PRO A 47 0.90 -3.41 5.48
N LYS A 48 0.69 -2.32 6.24
CA LYS A 48 -0.63 -1.89 6.72
C LYS A 48 -1.55 -1.45 5.58
N ALA A 49 -1.03 -0.64 4.65
CA ALA A 49 -1.77 -0.23 3.46
C ALA A 49 -2.10 -1.42 2.56
N MET A 50 -1.17 -2.37 2.42
CA MET A 50 -1.41 -3.61 1.69
C MET A 50 -2.51 -4.46 2.31
N TRP A 51 -2.49 -4.62 3.64
CA TRP A 51 -3.54 -5.31 4.36
C TRP A 51 -4.89 -4.60 4.19
N ALA A 52 -4.94 -3.26 4.30
CA ALA A 52 -6.17 -2.51 4.14
C ALA A 52 -6.79 -2.67 2.75
N HIS A 53 -5.98 -2.59 1.70
CA HIS A 53 -6.44 -2.86 0.34
C HIS A 53 -6.90 -4.31 0.13
N ALA A 54 -6.23 -5.28 0.75
CA ALA A 54 -6.65 -6.69 0.68
C ALA A 54 -7.99 -6.93 1.40
N ALA A 55 -8.18 -6.30 2.56
CA ALA A 55 -9.41 -6.35 3.34
C ALA A 55 -10.59 -5.72 2.56
N LEU A 56 -10.41 -4.53 1.98
CA LEU A 56 -11.44 -3.90 1.14
C LEU A 56 -11.82 -4.77 -0.06
N ARG A 57 -10.85 -5.33 -0.79
CA ARG A 57 -11.12 -6.24 -1.92
C ARG A 57 -11.89 -7.48 -1.49
N SER A 58 -11.57 -8.01 -0.31
CA SER A 58 -12.25 -9.17 0.25
C SER A 58 -13.68 -8.84 0.67
N ALA A 59 -13.90 -7.67 1.29
CA ALA A 59 -15.24 -7.19 1.66
C ALA A 59 -16.12 -6.96 0.44
N LEU A 60 -15.58 -6.33 -0.61
CA LEU A 60 -16.27 -6.15 -1.90
C LEU A 60 -16.64 -7.48 -2.56
N ARG A 61 -15.72 -8.46 -2.56
CA ARG A 61 -15.99 -9.78 -3.11
C ARG A 61 -17.06 -10.54 -2.32
N LYS A 62 -17.07 -10.37 -1.01
CA LYS A 62 -18.06 -10.98 -0.11
C LYS A 62 -19.40 -10.25 -0.09
N GLY A 63 -19.51 -9.08 -0.75
CA GLY A 63 -20.71 -8.25 -0.70
C GLY A 63 -20.97 -7.62 0.69
N LEU A 64 -19.96 -7.56 1.56
CA LEU A 64 -20.08 -6.89 2.86
C LEU A 64 -20.11 -5.36 2.73
N ILE A 65 -19.56 -4.87 1.62
CA ILE A 65 -19.53 -3.46 1.24
C ILE A 65 -19.88 -3.39 -0.24
N GLU A 66 -20.69 -2.40 -0.57
CA GLU A 66 -21.00 -2.04 -1.95
C GLU A 66 -20.19 -0.81 -2.36
N ARG A 67 -19.79 -0.75 -3.64
CA ARG A 67 -19.09 0.42 -4.18
C ARG A 67 -20.08 1.56 -4.32
N GLY A 68 -19.85 2.66 -3.62
CA GLY A 68 -20.62 3.89 -3.80
C GLY A 68 -20.23 4.66 -5.07
N PRO A 69 -21.04 5.65 -5.47
CA PRO A 69 -20.70 6.58 -6.54
C PRO A 69 -19.53 7.49 -6.12
N CYS A 70 -18.90 8.15 -7.10
CA CYS A 70 -17.89 9.16 -6.81
C CYS A 70 -18.49 10.32 -5.99
N GLU A 71 -17.87 10.67 -4.86
CA GLU A 71 -18.37 11.78 -4.01
C GLU A 71 -18.32 13.17 -4.69
N VAL A 72 -17.50 13.34 -5.73
CA VAL A 72 -17.31 14.64 -6.39
C VAL A 72 -18.20 14.79 -7.63
N CYS A 73 -18.23 13.79 -8.51
CA CYS A 73 -18.99 13.85 -9.76
C CYS A 73 -20.20 12.91 -9.83
N GLY A 74 -20.45 12.10 -8.81
CA GLY A 74 -21.57 11.16 -8.79
C GLY A 74 -21.43 9.95 -9.73
N ALA A 75 -20.33 9.83 -10.49
CA ALA A 75 -20.13 8.73 -11.43
C ALA A 75 -20.21 7.36 -10.74
N VAL A 76 -20.95 6.43 -11.34
CA VAL A 76 -21.15 5.08 -10.82
C VAL A 76 -20.14 4.13 -11.47
N HIS A 77 -19.68 3.12 -10.74
CA HIS A 77 -18.75 2.15 -11.28
C HIS A 77 -19.36 1.35 -12.44
N GLY A 78 -18.72 1.38 -13.61
CA GLY A 78 -19.16 0.66 -14.80
C GLY A 78 -20.15 1.42 -15.69
N GLU A 79 -20.60 2.61 -15.27
CA GLU A 79 -21.34 3.55 -16.11
C GLU A 79 -20.33 4.38 -16.93
N ASP A 80 -20.53 4.51 -18.24
CA ASP A 80 -19.66 5.28 -19.15
C ASP A 80 -18.15 4.98 -18.99
N ASP A 81 -17.80 3.71 -18.78
CA ASP A 81 -16.44 3.23 -18.52
C ASP A 81 -15.78 3.83 -17.25
N ALA A 82 -16.59 4.39 -16.33
CA ALA A 82 -16.10 4.99 -15.10
C ALA A 82 -15.60 3.93 -14.10
N VAL A 83 -14.35 4.09 -13.67
CA VAL A 83 -13.73 3.25 -12.65
C VAL A 83 -13.66 4.00 -11.33
N ILE A 84 -14.36 3.46 -10.33
CA ILE A 84 -14.38 3.97 -8.95
C ILE A 84 -13.41 3.17 -8.10
N HIS A 85 -12.58 3.89 -7.35
CA HIS A 85 -11.61 3.35 -6.41
C HIS A 85 -11.94 3.81 -4.99
N GLY A 86 -11.61 2.96 -4.01
CA GLY A 86 -11.67 3.32 -2.60
C GLY A 86 -10.39 4.06 -2.22
N HIS A 87 -10.52 5.33 -1.87
CA HIS A 87 -9.46 6.10 -1.24
C HIS A 87 -9.44 5.81 0.26
N HIS A 88 -8.27 5.45 0.78
CA HIS A 88 -8.06 5.25 2.21
C HIS A 88 -7.40 6.49 2.79
N GLU A 89 -8.13 7.24 3.61
CA GLU A 89 -7.59 8.34 4.42
C GLU A 89 -6.87 7.81 5.66
N ASP A 90 -7.44 6.76 6.26
CA ASP A 90 -6.91 6.08 7.44
C ASP A 90 -6.81 4.57 7.15
N TYR A 91 -5.58 4.09 7.03
CA TYR A 91 -5.29 2.66 6.79
C TYR A 91 -5.60 1.77 8.01
N GLU A 92 -5.95 2.33 9.18
CA GLU A 92 -6.46 1.58 10.35
C GLU A 92 -7.89 1.10 10.16
N LYS A 93 -8.65 1.78 9.29
CA LYS A 93 -10.06 1.49 9.03
C LYS A 93 -10.20 1.04 7.58
N PRO A 94 -9.87 -0.22 7.26
CA PRO A 94 -9.78 -0.68 5.88
C PRO A 94 -11.11 -0.68 5.12
N LEU A 95 -12.22 -0.65 5.86
CA LEU A 95 -13.58 -0.62 5.34
C LEU A 95 -14.13 0.80 5.22
N ALA A 96 -13.54 1.77 5.93
CA ALA A 96 -13.90 3.18 5.84
C ALA A 96 -13.10 3.79 4.68
N VAL A 97 -13.70 3.78 3.50
CA VAL A 97 -13.09 4.34 2.29
C VAL A 97 -14.02 5.33 1.63
N ARG A 98 -13.44 6.36 1.03
CA ARG A 98 -14.15 7.31 0.20
C ARG A 98 -14.17 6.82 -1.24
N TRP A 99 -15.33 6.83 -1.87
CA TRP A 99 -15.47 6.37 -3.25
C TRP A 99 -15.17 7.52 -4.21
N LEU A 100 -14.10 7.37 -4.99
CA LEU A 100 -13.67 8.40 -5.94
C LEU A 100 -13.36 7.77 -7.30
N CYS A 101 -13.75 8.45 -8.38
CA CYS A 101 -13.36 8.04 -9.71
C CYS A 101 -11.85 8.22 -9.91
N ARG A 102 -11.28 7.53 -10.90
CA ARG A 102 -9.84 7.60 -11.23
C ARG A 102 -9.30 9.03 -11.35
N LEU A 103 -10.09 9.96 -11.89
CA LEU A 103 -9.71 11.37 -12.06
C LEU A 103 -9.59 12.07 -10.71
N HIS A 104 -10.66 12.10 -9.92
CA HIS A 104 -10.69 12.76 -8.60
C HIS A 104 -9.73 12.09 -7.61
N HIS A 105 -9.56 10.78 -7.69
CA HIS A 105 -8.59 10.07 -6.86
C HIS A 105 -7.15 10.56 -7.13
N ARG A 106 -6.78 10.78 -8.40
CA ARG A 106 -5.46 11.33 -8.75
C ARG A 106 -5.31 12.79 -8.34
N GLN A 107 -6.36 13.59 -8.52
CA GLN A 107 -6.36 14.99 -8.12
C GLN A 107 -6.19 15.14 -6.60
N LEU A 108 -6.83 14.29 -5.81
CA LEU A 108 -6.67 14.29 -4.36
C LEU A 108 -5.22 13.99 -3.97
N HIS A 109 -4.62 12.91 -4.50
CA HIS A 109 -3.20 12.60 -4.26
C HIS A 109 -2.24 13.67 -4.76
N ALA A 110 -2.62 14.45 -5.78
CA ALA A 110 -1.83 15.58 -6.27
C ALA A 110 -1.94 16.78 -5.32
N ALA A 111 -3.15 17.10 -4.86
CA ALA A 111 -3.40 18.19 -3.91
C ALA A 111 -2.73 17.94 -2.56
N ASP A 112 -2.76 16.69 -2.07
CA ASP A 112 -2.08 16.33 -0.81
C ASP A 112 -0.56 16.54 -0.87
N ARG A 113 0.04 16.47 -2.07
CA ARG A 113 1.48 16.75 -2.25
C ARG A 113 1.80 18.24 -2.31
N ASP A 114 0.83 19.08 -2.66
CA ASP A 114 1.00 20.52 -2.88
C ASP A 114 0.72 21.33 -1.59
N ARG A 115 -0.09 20.78 -0.67
CA ARG A 115 -0.51 21.47 0.57
C ARG A 115 0.60 21.62 1.63
N GLU A 116 1.82 21.15 1.36
CA GLU A 116 2.97 21.27 2.27
C GLU A 116 3.85 22.51 1.96
N VAL A 117 3.48 23.33 0.96
CA VAL A 117 4.23 24.53 0.54
C VAL A 117 3.37 25.81 0.58
N ALA A 118 2.55 25.98 1.62
CA ALA A 118 1.83 27.23 1.88
C ALA A 118 1.91 27.63 3.36
#